data_AF-A0A6H2H305-F1
#
_entry.id   AF-A0A6H2H305-F1
#
_cell.length_a   1.000
_cell.length_b   1.000
_cell.length_c   1.000
_cell.angle_alpha   90.00
_cell.angle_beta   90.00
_cell.angle_gamma   90.00
#
_symmetry.space_group_name_H-M   'P 1'
#
loop_
_entity.id
_entity.type
_entity.pdbx_description
1 polymer ?
#
loop_
_entity_poly.entity_id
_entity_poly.type
_entity_poly.pdbx_seq_one_letter_code
_entity_poly.pdbx_strand_id
1 'polypeptide(L)'
;MIIPNFPDDLLEEHRRWHHANHVGDNSNPPVGWGDRFLSFHRQYIRKVLTWYQSQGYDMNLVQPWSEVPQGIRMSRCYDVNAEMRVRTQPQSFATSDDLGRYIERLHACIHDAGSDVLNERILQDLDIAPRSTYFYNIHGMIDNWYSNWQRAQGGSQPQPPFGSPLPGGAPVGFPGLGPFGGGMPGLSGFGGPLPGWGAVPPGPGRRPLPAAGASPAQLGSVTAVPAAGKPGSAARQAAKGGGARKAARGAARRAARGAARRAAPSGSARKPSRAKRSGAAPKPARGRRRR
;
A
#
# COMPACT_ATOMS: atom_id res chain seq x y z
N MET A 1 -1.66 15.07 -7.91
CA MET A 1 -1.91 15.34 -9.34
C MET A 1 -2.68 14.17 -9.92
N ILE A 2 -3.68 14.40 -10.76
CA ILE A 2 -4.49 13.31 -11.34
C ILE A 2 -3.76 12.70 -12.54
N ILE A 3 -3.62 11.38 -12.54
CA ILE A 3 -3.06 10.62 -13.66
C ILE A 3 -4.12 10.51 -14.76
N PRO A 4 -3.83 10.97 -16.00
CA PRO A 4 -4.76 10.84 -17.11
C PRO A 4 -4.86 9.39 -17.59
N ASN A 5 -6.00 9.02 -18.19
CA ASN A 5 -6.23 7.71 -18.82
C ASN A 5 -5.90 6.49 -17.93
N PHE A 6 -6.16 6.62 -16.62
CA PHE A 6 -5.91 5.53 -15.67
C PHE A 6 -6.69 4.26 -16.07
N PRO A 7 -6.09 3.06 -16.05
CA PRO A 7 -6.75 1.85 -16.52
C PRO A 7 -7.89 1.42 -15.59
N ASP A 8 -9.08 1.20 -16.17
CA ASP A 8 -10.27 0.81 -15.41
C ASP A 8 -10.12 -0.56 -14.74
N ASP A 9 -9.35 -1.48 -15.33
CA ASP A 9 -9.08 -2.80 -14.76
C ASP A 9 -8.22 -2.72 -13.49
N LEU A 10 -7.18 -1.87 -13.48
CA LEU A 10 -6.38 -1.59 -12.29
C LEU A 10 -7.22 -0.88 -11.22
N LEU A 11 -8.07 0.06 -11.62
CA LEU A 11 -8.97 0.76 -10.69
C LEU A 11 -9.96 -0.22 -10.02
N GLU A 12 -10.53 -1.12 -10.81
CA GLU A 12 -11.45 -2.16 -10.34
C GLU A 12 -10.75 -3.21 -9.48
N GLU A 13 -9.50 -3.58 -9.78
CA GLU A 13 -8.68 -4.46 -8.92
C GLU A 13 -8.55 -3.87 -7.51
N HIS A 14 -8.17 -2.59 -7.42
CA HIS A 14 -8.05 -1.88 -6.15
C HIS A 14 -9.35 -1.80 -5.38
N ARG A 15 -10.42 -1.34 -6.06
CA ARG A 15 -11.76 -1.25 -5.48
C ARG A 15 -12.22 -2.59 -4.93
N ARG A 16 -12.15 -3.65 -5.75
CA ARG A 16 -12.58 -4.99 -5.34
C ARG A 16 -11.81 -5.49 -4.13
N TRP A 17 -10.49 -5.25 -4.09
CA TRP A 17 -9.69 -5.62 -2.92
C TRP A 17 -10.19 -4.89 -1.68
N HIS A 18 -10.31 -3.55 -1.69
CA HIS A 18 -10.79 -2.80 -0.54
C HIS A 18 -12.21 -3.16 -0.11
N HIS A 19 -13.13 -3.42 -1.04
CA HIS A 19 -14.51 -3.81 -0.70
C HIS A 19 -14.57 -5.22 -0.10
N ALA A 20 -13.79 -6.17 -0.62
CA ALA A 20 -13.71 -7.53 -0.08
C ALA A 20 -12.99 -7.60 1.27
N ASN A 21 -12.14 -6.61 1.54
CA ASN A 21 -11.27 -6.57 2.70
C ASN A 21 -11.69 -5.45 3.68
N HIS A 22 -12.77 -4.71 3.45
CA HIS A 22 -13.12 -3.57 4.30
C HIS A 22 -13.31 -4.00 5.77
N VAL A 23 -12.46 -3.52 6.66
CA VAL A 23 -12.59 -3.77 8.10
C VAL A 23 -13.41 -2.63 8.70
N GLY A 24 -14.61 -2.95 9.18
CA GLY A 24 -15.47 -1.96 9.84
C GLY A 24 -14.93 -1.47 11.18
N ASP A 25 -14.06 -2.26 11.83
CA ASP A 25 -13.33 -1.90 13.04
C ASP A 25 -11.81 -1.98 12.82
N ASN A 26 -11.23 -0.85 12.42
CA ASN A 26 -9.77 -0.71 12.26
C ASN A 26 -8.98 -0.88 13.56
N SER A 27 -9.66 -0.94 14.72
CA SER A 27 -9.01 -1.19 16.02
C SER A 27 -8.71 -2.67 16.23
N ASN A 28 -9.45 -3.57 15.57
CA ASN A 28 -9.32 -5.01 15.74
C ASN A 28 -9.47 -5.78 14.41
N PRO A 29 -8.55 -5.61 13.46
CA PRO A 29 -8.62 -6.32 12.19
C PRO A 29 -8.39 -7.85 12.35
N PRO A 30 -8.93 -8.69 11.45
CA PRO A 30 -8.71 -10.14 11.47
C PRO A 30 -7.23 -10.54 11.37
N VAL A 31 -6.85 -11.71 11.90
CA VAL A 31 -5.47 -12.23 11.77
C VAL A 31 -5.04 -12.31 10.29
N GLY A 32 -3.77 -11.96 10.02
CA GLY A 32 -3.19 -11.91 8.68
C GLY A 32 -3.67 -10.71 7.84
N TRP A 33 -4.34 -9.74 8.45
CA TRP A 33 -4.78 -8.52 7.79
C TRP A 33 -3.63 -7.63 7.32
N GLY A 34 -2.69 -7.32 8.21
CA GLY A 34 -1.55 -6.46 7.90
C GLY A 34 -0.67 -7.05 6.82
N ASP A 35 -0.48 -8.37 6.82
CA ASP A 35 0.28 -9.06 5.78
C ASP A 35 -0.40 -8.92 4.41
N ARG A 36 -1.72 -9.15 4.36
CA ARG A 36 -2.53 -8.95 3.14
C ARG A 36 -2.49 -7.51 2.65
N PHE A 37 -2.61 -6.54 3.54
CA PHE A 37 -2.50 -5.10 3.22
C PHE A 37 -1.16 -4.77 2.57
N LEU A 38 -0.04 -5.16 3.20
CA LEU A 38 1.30 -4.88 2.70
C LEU A 38 1.58 -5.58 1.37
N SER A 39 1.24 -6.87 1.29
CA SER A 39 1.48 -7.69 0.10
C SER A 39 0.67 -7.21 -1.10
N PHE A 40 -0.62 -6.89 -0.89
CA PHE A 40 -1.49 -6.39 -1.96
C PHE A 40 -0.96 -5.06 -2.50
N HIS A 41 -0.75 -4.06 -1.64
CA HIS A 41 -0.36 -2.72 -2.11
C HIS A 41 1.01 -2.73 -2.80
N ARG A 42 1.97 -3.53 -2.32
CA ARG A 42 3.25 -3.74 -3.01
C ARG A 42 3.06 -4.26 -4.44
N GLN A 43 2.24 -5.29 -4.62
CA GLN A 43 2.00 -5.87 -5.95
C GLN A 43 1.23 -4.91 -6.84
N TYR A 44 0.21 -4.26 -6.28
CA TYR A 44 -0.63 -3.30 -6.98
C TYR A 44 0.18 -2.12 -7.51
N ILE A 45 0.99 -1.45 -6.67
CA ILE A 45 1.81 -0.31 -7.14
C ILE A 45 2.83 -0.74 -8.19
N ARG A 46 3.39 -1.95 -8.14
CA ARG A 46 4.33 -2.44 -9.17
C ARG A 46 3.64 -2.59 -10.53
N LYS A 47 2.43 -3.15 -10.57
CA LYS A 47 1.63 -3.25 -11.80
C LYS A 47 1.35 -1.87 -12.38
N VAL A 48 0.86 -0.95 -11.54
CA VAL A 48 0.51 0.39 -11.99
C VAL A 48 1.75 1.17 -12.45
N LEU A 49 2.86 1.13 -11.70
CA LEU A 49 4.09 1.82 -12.08
C LEU A 49 4.69 1.27 -13.38
N THR A 50 4.54 -0.02 -13.65
CA THR A 50 4.93 -0.62 -14.94
C THR A 50 4.10 -0.05 -16.09
N TRP A 51 2.77 0.03 -15.93
CA TRP A 51 1.89 0.67 -16.91
C TRP A 51 2.20 2.18 -17.06
N TYR A 52 2.35 2.90 -15.95
CA TYR A 52 2.60 4.33 -15.90
C TYR A 52 3.90 4.68 -16.66
N GLN A 53 4.95 3.89 -16.45
CA GLN A 53 6.20 4.01 -17.20
C GLN A 53 6.00 3.72 -18.69
N SER A 54 5.19 2.72 -19.05
CA SER A 54 4.93 2.37 -20.45
C SER A 54 4.13 3.45 -21.20
N GLN A 55 3.41 4.32 -20.48
CA GLN A 55 2.74 5.49 -21.07
C GLN A 55 3.71 6.66 -21.31
N GLY A 56 4.96 6.58 -20.87
CA GLY A 56 5.93 7.67 -20.96
C GLY A 56 5.67 8.80 -19.96
N TYR A 57 4.91 8.54 -18.90
CA TYR A 57 4.67 9.54 -17.84
C TYR A 57 5.91 9.76 -16.97
N ASP A 58 5.99 10.94 -16.37
CA ASP A 58 7.13 11.33 -15.55
C ASP A 58 7.18 10.54 -14.24
N MET A 59 8.19 9.67 -14.12
CA MET A 59 8.43 8.83 -12.95
C MET A 59 8.82 9.62 -11.70
N ASN A 60 9.21 10.89 -11.83
CA ASN A 60 9.51 11.74 -10.67
C ASN A 60 8.26 12.06 -9.85
N LEU A 61 7.09 12.11 -10.48
CA LEU A 61 5.83 12.43 -9.83
C LEU A 61 5.32 11.33 -8.89
N VAL A 62 5.77 10.09 -9.11
CA VAL A 62 5.33 8.89 -8.37
C VAL A 62 6.45 8.30 -7.51
N GLN A 63 7.55 9.04 -7.30
CA GLN A 63 8.63 8.57 -6.43
C GLN A 63 8.16 8.37 -4.99
N PRO A 64 8.53 7.26 -4.33
CA PRO A 64 8.26 7.09 -2.91
C PRO A 64 8.72 8.31 -2.12
N TRP A 65 7.87 8.80 -1.21
CA TRP A 65 8.36 9.76 -0.24
C TRP A 65 9.43 9.11 0.64
N SER A 66 10.51 9.85 0.92
CA SER A 66 11.49 9.43 1.92
C SER A 66 10.90 9.50 3.34
N GLU A 67 9.90 10.36 3.52
CA GLU A 67 9.23 10.60 4.77
C GLU A 67 7.87 11.30 4.60
N VAL A 68 7.01 11.25 5.62
CA VAL A 68 5.70 11.91 5.53
C VAL A 68 5.85 13.44 5.49
N PRO A 69 5.21 14.14 4.54
CA PRO A 69 5.25 15.60 4.45
C PRO A 69 4.88 16.28 5.77
N GLN A 70 5.60 17.36 6.11
CA GLN A 70 5.44 18.04 7.40
C GLN A 70 4.00 18.51 7.67
N GLY A 71 3.28 18.99 6.66
CA GLY A 71 1.88 19.39 6.81
C GLY A 71 0.97 18.24 7.30
N ILE A 72 1.22 17.01 6.83
CA ILE A 72 0.50 15.81 7.27
C ILE A 72 0.93 15.42 8.68
N ARG A 73 2.23 15.49 8.99
CA ARG A 73 2.77 15.19 10.34
C ARG A 73 2.22 16.09 11.44
N MET A 74 1.88 17.34 11.09
CA MET A 74 1.27 18.31 12.01
C MET A 74 -0.23 18.11 12.21
N SER A 75 -0.85 17.18 11.48
CA SER A 75 -2.28 16.90 11.63
C SER A 75 -2.57 16.17 12.95
N ARG A 76 -3.76 16.41 13.50
CA ARG A 76 -4.15 15.89 14.82
C ARG A 76 -4.20 14.36 14.88
N CYS A 77 -4.44 13.68 13.76
CA CYS A 77 -4.54 12.23 13.73
C CYS A 77 -3.17 11.53 13.62
N TYR A 78 -2.10 12.27 13.32
CA TYR A 78 -0.83 11.68 12.96
C TYR A 78 0.02 11.38 14.19
N ASP A 79 0.55 10.16 14.27
CA ASP A 79 1.43 9.73 15.36
C ASP A 79 2.89 9.70 14.88
N VAL A 80 3.63 10.77 15.21
CA VAL A 80 5.05 10.90 14.86
C VAL A 80 5.91 9.82 15.53
N ASN A 81 5.56 9.38 16.75
CA ASN A 81 6.30 8.33 17.44
C ASN A 81 6.10 6.98 16.74
N ALA A 82 4.91 6.74 16.21
CA ALA A 82 4.63 5.55 15.42
C ALA A 82 5.41 5.53 14.10
N GLU A 83 5.50 6.66 13.38
CA GLU A 83 6.37 6.76 12.20
C GLU A 83 7.83 6.46 12.57
N MET A 84 8.33 7.07 13.66
CA MET A 84 9.70 6.87 14.13
C MET A 84 9.99 5.41 14.45
N ARG A 85 9.07 4.71 15.12
CA ARG A 85 9.21 3.27 15.41
C ARG A 85 9.29 2.44 14.14
N VAL A 86 8.43 2.67 13.16
CA VAL A 86 8.45 1.96 11.87
C VAL A 86 9.78 2.17 11.13
N ARG A 87 10.32 3.40 11.17
CA ARG A 87 11.56 3.76 10.48
C ARG A 87 12.82 3.23 11.16
N THR A 88 12.90 3.35 12.49
CA THR A 88 14.15 3.18 13.24
C THR A 88 14.20 1.90 14.08
N GLN A 89 13.06 1.28 14.32
CA GLN A 89 12.95 0.05 15.11
C GLN A 89 12.12 -1.02 14.38
N PRO A 90 12.39 -1.31 13.09
CA PRO A 90 11.61 -2.28 12.33
C PRO A 90 11.64 -3.69 12.96
N GLN A 91 12.74 -4.09 13.61
CA GLN A 91 12.84 -5.36 14.34
C GLN A 91 11.85 -5.49 15.53
N SER A 92 11.23 -4.39 15.96
CA SER A 92 10.24 -4.41 17.05
C SER A 92 8.88 -5.00 16.67
N PHE A 93 8.70 -5.40 15.40
CA PHE A 93 7.50 -6.06 14.91
C PHE A 93 7.81 -7.54 14.65
N ALA A 94 7.11 -8.44 15.36
CA ALA A 94 7.37 -9.88 15.31
C ALA A 94 6.98 -10.50 13.96
N THR A 95 5.91 -10.01 13.34
CA THR A 95 5.40 -10.52 12.06
C THR A 95 5.09 -9.39 11.06
N SER A 96 4.92 -9.75 9.78
CA SER A 96 4.43 -8.80 8.77
C SER A 96 3.00 -8.36 9.05
N ASP A 97 2.19 -9.22 9.66
CA ASP A 97 0.84 -8.87 10.11
C ASP A 97 0.87 -7.77 11.18
N ASP A 98 1.74 -7.91 12.19
CA ASP A 98 1.90 -6.89 13.23
C ASP A 98 2.36 -5.55 12.65
N LEU A 99 3.35 -5.56 11.75
CA LEU A 99 3.81 -4.36 11.07
C LEU A 99 2.67 -3.73 10.25
N GLY A 100 1.98 -4.52 9.43
CA GLY A 100 0.97 -4.01 8.50
C GLY A 100 -0.21 -3.38 9.23
N ARG A 101 -0.72 -4.01 10.29
CA ARG A 101 -1.76 -3.45 11.18
C ARG A 101 -1.30 -2.15 11.84
N TYR A 102 -0.02 -2.07 12.20
CA TYR A 102 0.55 -0.87 12.79
C TYR A 102 0.63 0.28 11.80
N ILE A 103 1.11 0.01 10.58
CA ILE A 103 1.21 0.99 9.50
C ILE A 103 -0.17 1.46 9.04
N GLU A 104 -1.16 0.58 8.96
CA GLU A 104 -2.49 0.94 8.46
C GLU A 104 -3.13 2.10 9.25
N ARG A 105 -2.91 2.16 10.57
CA ARG A 105 -3.40 3.27 11.41
C ARG A 105 -2.78 4.61 11.02
N LEU A 106 -1.48 4.62 10.72
CA LEU A 106 -0.80 5.81 10.20
C LEU A 106 -1.30 6.15 8.80
N HIS A 107 -1.40 5.14 7.93
CA HIS A 107 -1.85 5.25 6.56
C HIS A 107 -3.24 5.91 6.45
N ALA A 108 -4.20 5.51 7.29
CA ALA A 108 -5.53 6.14 7.31
C ALA A 108 -5.45 7.66 7.54
N CYS A 109 -4.63 8.10 8.50
CA CYS A 109 -4.41 9.53 8.74
C CYS A 109 -3.66 10.21 7.59
N ILE A 110 -2.68 9.55 6.98
CA ILE A 110 -1.93 10.10 5.84
C ILE A 110 -2.88 10.38 4.65
N HIS A 111 -3.83 9.49 4.37
CA HIS A 111 -4.84 9.72 3.33
C HIS A 111 -5.79 10.86 3.70
N ASP A 112 -6.28 10.86 4.94
CA ASP A 112 -7.22 11.88 5.44
C ASP A 112 -6.61 13.28 5.41
N ALA A 113 -5.54 13.48 6.18
CA ALA A 113 -4.82 14.76 6.26
C ALA A 113 -4.14 15.12 4.93
N GLY A 114 -3.64 14.14 4.18
CA GLY A 114 -3.03 14.36 2.87
C GLY A 114 -4.01 14.95 1.86
N SER A 115 -5.27 14.50 1.88
CA SER A 115 -6.29 15.05 0.99
C SER A 115 -6.57 16.54 1.23
N ASP A 116 -6.46 17.00 2.48
CA ASP A 116 -6.63 18.39 2.87
C ASP A 116 -5.36 19.21 2.58
N VAL A 117 -4.20 18.73 3.05
CA VAL A 117 -2.89 19.42 2.92
C VAL A 117 -2.47 19.55 1.45
N LEU A 118 -2.73 18.55 0.62
CA LEU A 118 -2.34 18.52 -0.80
C LEU A 118 -3.46 19.00 -1.72
N ASN A 119 -4.61 19.39 -1.16
CA ASN A 119 -5.82 19.80 -1.88
C ASN A 119 -6.26 18.75 -2.94
N GLU A 120 -6.28 17.48 -2.55
CA GLU A 120 -6.57 16.35 -3.43
C GLU A 120 -7.53 15.35 -2.77
N ARG A 121 -8.80 15.73 -2.73
CA ARG A 121 -9.89 14.98 -2.07
C ARG A 121 -10.01 13.51 -2.49
N ILE A 122 -9.59 13.17 -3.71
CA ILE A 122 -9.66 11.78 -4.18
C ILE A 122 -8.78 10.84 -3.36
N LEU A 123 -7.80 11.36 -2.60
CA LEU A 123 -6.96 10.55 -1.72
C LEU A 123 -7.76 9.88 -0.59
N GLN A 124 -8.86 10.48 -0.13
CA GLN A 124 -9.74 9.87 0.87
C GLN A 124 -10.67 8.80 0.30
N ASP A 125 -10.83 8.73 -1.03
CA ASP A 125 -11.78 7.85 -1.67
C ASP A 125 -11.10 6.56 -2.14
N LEU A 126 -11.29 5.46 -1.39
CA LEU A 126 -10.69 4.16 -1.67
C LEU A 126 -11.00 3.62 -3.08
N ASP A 127 -12.08 4.06 -3.71
CA ASP A 127 -12.49 3.56 -5.03
C ASP A 127 -11.74 4.26 -6.17
N ILE A 128 -11.16 5.44 -5.91
CA ILE A 128 -10.52 6.28 -6.94
C ILE A 128 -9.16 6.86 -6.55
N ALA A 129 -8.70 6.69 -5.31
CA ALA A 129 -7.42 7.16 -4.82
C ALA A 129 -6.22 6.78 -5.71
N PRO A 130 -6.16 5.58 -6.33
CA PRO A 130 -5.08 5.25 -7.27
C PRO A 130 -4.93 6.21 -8.44
N ARG A 131 -5.93 7.04 -8.76
CA ARG A 131 -5.78 8.05 -9.81
C ARG A 131 -4.89 9.22 -9.41
N SER A 132 -4.50 9.32 -8.14
CA SER A 132 -3.58 10.35 -7.64
C SER A 132 -2.12 9.90 -7.75
N THR A 133 -1.22 10.78 -8.19
CA THR A 133 0.22 10.54 -8.04
C THR A 133 0.63 10.36 -6.57
N TYR A 134 -0.04 11.06 -5.64
CA TYR A 134 0.25 10.99 -4.21
C TYR A 134 -0.05 9.63 -3.60
N PHE A 135 -0.99 8.86 -4.17
CA PHE A 135 -1.20 7.46 -3.80
C PHE A 135 0.12 6.66 -3.92
N TYR A 136 0.85 6.84 -5.02
CA TYR A 136 2.12 6.13 -5.25
C TYR A 136 3.24 6.63 -4.37
N ASN A 137 3.29 7.93 -4.09
CA ASN A 137 4.28 8.46 -3.15
C ASN A 137 4.09 7.87 -1.74
N ILE A 138 2.83 7.78 -1.27
CA ILE A 138 2.45 7.19 0.02
C ILE A 138 2.74 5.68 0.05
N HIS A 139 2.21 4.92 -0.91
CA HIS A 139 2.34 3.46 -0.90
C HIS A 139 3.76 3.00 -1.23
N GLY A 140 4.52 3.75 -2.02
CA GLY A 140 5.95 3.52 -2.21
C GLY A 140 6.75 3.72 -0.92
N MET A 141 6.43 4.75 -0.12
CA MET A 141 7.03 4.96 1.20
C MET A 141 6.72 3.80 2.15
N ILE A 142 5.46 3.33 2.17
CA ILE A 142 5.06 2.15 2.95
C ILE A 142 5.80 0.89 2.48
N ASP A 143 5.97 0.69 1.17
CA ASP A 143 6.73 -0.43 0.63
C ASP A 143 8.21 -0.39 1.04
N ASN A 144 8.79 0.80 1.12
CA ASN A 144 10.14 1.00 1.65
C ASN A 144 10.24 0.62 3.13
N TRP A 145 9.26 1.00 3.96
CA TRP A 145 9.20 0.58 5.37
C TRP A 145 9.06 -0.94 5.50
N TYR A 146 8.19 -1.56 4.70
CA TYR A 146 8.02 -3.00 4.70
C TYR A 146 9.29 -3.73 4.26
N SER A 147 9.95 -3.26 3.21
CA SER A 147 11.24 -3.80 2.77
C SER A 147 12.33 -3.64 3.84
N ASN A 148 12.32 -2.55 4.61
CA ASN A 148 13.24 -2.35 5.71
C ASN A 148 13.02 -3.36 6.84
N TRP A 149 11.76 -3.63 7.17
CA TRP A 149 11.40 -4.70 8.10
C TRP A 149 11.86 -6.07 7.63
N GLN A 150 11.65 -6.43 6.36
CA GLN A 150 12.10 -7.71 5.82
C GLN A 150 13.62 -7.88 5.95
N ARG A 151 14.40 -6.83 5.67
CA ARG A 151 15.86 -6.85 5.87
C ARG A 151 16.24 -7.00 7.34
N ALA A 152 15.54 -6.32 8.24
CA ALA A 152 15.78 -6.44 9.68
C ALA A 152 15.50 -7.86 10.18
N GLN A 153 14.45 -8.54 9.68
CA GLN A 153 14.16 -9.93 10.02
C GLN A 153 15.22 -10.91 9.47
N GLY A 154 15.70 -10.67 8.25
CA GLY A 154 16.75 -11.49 7.62
C GLY A 154 18.14 -11.33 8.24
N GLY A 155 18.42 -10.18 8.88
CA GLY A 155 19.66 -9.93 9.64
C GLY A 155 19.57 -10.25 11.13
N SER A 156 18.37 -10.53 11.66
CA SER A 156 18.11 -10.74 13.09
C SER A 156 17.57 -12.11 13.42
N GLN A 157 17.55 -13.07 12.48
CA GLN A 157 17.48 -14.48 12.87
C GLN A 157 18.73 -14.74 13.73
N PRO A 158 18.60 -14.98 15.05
CA PRO A 158 19.66 -15.68 15.74
C PRO A 158 19.77 -16.97 14.95
N GLN A 159 20.90 -17.19 14.31
CA GLN A 159 21.23 -18.53 13.87
C GLN A 159 20.97 -19.41 15.11
N PRO A 160 20.06 -20.40 15.07
CA PRO A 160 19.98 -21.34 16.18
C PRO A 160 21.42 -21.80 16.40
N PRO A 161 21.95 -21.78 17.64
CA PRO A 161 23.34 -22.09 17.89
C PRO A 161 23.64 -23.44 17.22
N PHE A 162 24.33 -23.37 16.08
CA PHE A 162 24.75 -24.56 15.36
C PHE A 162 25.79 -25.21 16.26
N GLY A 163 25.38 -26.31 16.89
CA GLY A 163 26.28 -27.22 17.56
C GLY A 163 26.64 -26.83 18.98
N SER A 164 25.84 -27.31 19.94
CA SER A 164 26.49 -28.12 20.96
C SER A 164 26.78 -29.48 20.31
N PRO A 165 28.05 -29.91 20.19
CA PRO A 165 28.36 -31.28 19.81
C PRO A 165 27.78 -32.19 20.90
N LEU A 166 26.80 -33.02 20.55
CA LEU A 166 26.43 -34.14 21.42
C LEU A 166 27.60 -35.14 21.39
N PRO A 167 28.21 -35.48 22.54
CA PRO A 167 29.18 -36.54 22.61
C PRO A 167 28.42 -37.88 22.60
N GLY A 168 28.70 -38.71 21.59
CA GLY A 168 28.41 -40.15 21.66
C GLY A 168 26.97 -40.56 21.36
N GLY A 169 26.69 -40.84 20.09
CA GLY A 169 25.52 -41.61 19.68
C GLY A 169 25.83 -42.36 18.39
N ALA A 170 26.02 -43.67 18.48
CA ALA A 170 26.41 -44.54 17.37
C ALA A 170 25.39 -44.57 16.22
N PRO A 171 25.82 -44.87 14.98
CA PRO A 171 24.91 -45.02 13.85
C PRO A 171 24.11 -46.33 13.96
N VAL A 172 22.79 -46.21 14.13
CA VAL A 172 21.86 -47.33 13.92
C VAL A 172 21.41 -47.27 12.46
N GLY A 173 21.85 -48.26 11.68
CA GLY A 173 21.39 -48.47 10.31
C GLY A 173 19.96 -48.99 10.27
N PHE A 174 19.21 -48.58 9.26
CA PHE A 174 18.00 -49.27 8.82
C PHE A 174 18.05 -49.48 7.29
N PRO A 175 17.92 -50.72 6.80
CA PRO A 175 17.72 -51.02 5.39
C PRO A 175 16.24 -51.28 5.06
N GLY A 176 15.86 -51.08 3.79
CA GLY A 176 14.67 -51.69 3.15
C GLY A 176 13.56 -50.69 2.79
N LEU A 177 13.30 -50.46 1.49
CA LEU A 177 12.29 -51.17 0.65
C LEU A 177 10.84 -50.82 1.08
N GLY A 178 9.97 -50.20 0.28
CA GLY A 178 9.86 -50.14 -1.17
C GLY A 178 8.71 -49.20 -1.61
N PRO A 179 8.08 -49.43 -2.79
CA PRO A 179 7.55 -48.37 -3.65
C PRO A 179 6.02 -48.21 -3.60
N PHE A 180 5.53 -46.96 -3.61
CA PHE A 180 4.18 -46.65 -4.08
C PHE A 180 4.20 -45.43 -4.99
N GLY A 181 3.98 -45.70 -6.28
CA GLY A 181 3.64 -44.73 -7.29
C GLY A 181 2.15 -44.35 -7.24
N GLY A 182 1.86 -43.20 -7.85
CA GLY A 182 0.54 -42.59 -7.98
C GLY A 182 0.69 -41.09 -7.79
N GLY A 183 1.02 -40.28 -8.80
CA GLY A 183 0.29 -40.20 -10.06
C GLY A 183 -0.72 -39.05 -9.96
N MET A 184 -0.26 -37.80 -10.01
CA MET A 184 -1.10 -36.62 -10.21
C MET A 184 -0.63 -35.91 -11.49
N PRO A 185 -1.50 -35.76 -12.51
CA PRO A 185 -1.15 -35.15 -13.77
C PRO A 185 -1.27 -33.62 -13.75
N GLY A 186 -0.21 -32.97 -14.23
CA GLY A 186 -0.32 -31.92 -15.25
C GLY A 186 -0.85 -30.55 -14.85
N LEU A 187 0.05 -29.67 -14.40
CA LEU A 187 0.02 -28.25 -14.78
C LEU A 187 1.42 -27.86 -15.27
N SER A 188 1.75 -28.33 -16.47
CA SER A 188 2.86 -27.84 -17.27
C SER A 188 2.37 -26.65 -18.10
N GLY A 189 3.08 -25.52 -18.03
CA GLY A 189 3.05 -24.52 -19.10
C GLY A 189 2.87 -23.09 -18.62
N PHE A 190 3.95 -22.47 -18.16
CA PHE A 190 4.38 -21.12 -18.58
C PHE A 190 5.81 -20.90 -18.05
N GLY A 191 6.75 -21.70 -18.55
CA GLY A 191 8.19 -21.52 -18.39
C GLY A 191 8.77 -21.08 -19.72
N GLY A 192 8.65 -19.79 -20.04
CA GLY A 192 9.38 -19.16 -21.14
C GLY A 192 10.75 -18.67 -20.63
N PRO A 193 11.84 -18.85 -21.39
CA PRO A 193 13.18 -18.45 -20.95
C PRO A 193 13.31 -16.93 -20.88
N LEU A 194 13.82 -16.43 -19.76
CA LEU A 194 14.32 -15.07 -19.62
C LEU A 194 15.52 -14.89 -20.57
N PRO A 195 15.51 -13.89 -21.48
CA PRO A 195 16.72 -13.51 -22.19
C PRO A 195 17.74 -12.92 -21.20
N GLY A 196 18.95 -13.47 -21.26
CA GLY A 196 20.07 -13.11 -20.42
C GLY A 196 20.42 -11.63 -20.52
N TRP A 197 20.60 -11.01 -19.36
CA TRP A 197 21.16 -9.68 -19.24
C TRP A 197 22.65 -9.78 -19.53
N GLY A 198 23.03 -9.21 -20.66
CA GLY A 198 24.41 -9.12 -21.12
C GLY A 198 25.31 -8.39 -20.14
N ALA A 199 26.57 -8.80 -20.15
CA ALA A 199 27.67 -8.26 -19.39
C ALA A 199 27.81 -6.73 -19.55
N VAL A 200 28.08 -6.09 -18.42
CA VAL A 200 28.42 -4.66 -18.30
C VAL A 200 29.82 -4.43 -18.91
N PRO A 201 29.99 -3.53 -19.90
CA PRO A 201 31.33 -3.14 -20.34
C PRO A 201 32.02 -2.25 -19.30
N PRO A 202 33.36 -2.32 -19.18
CA PRO A 202 34.13 -1.49 -18.24
C PRO A 202 34.10 -0.02 -18.67
N GLY A 203 33.59 0.85 -17.81
CA GLY A 203 33.61 2.29 -18.00
C GLY A 203 35.01 2.88 -17.81
N PRO A 204 35.45 3.85 -18.64
CA PRO A 204 36.73 4.51 -18.47
C PRO A 204 36.63 5.72 -17.52
N GLY A 205 37.68 5.91 -16.72
CA GLY A 205 38.18 7.24 -16.39
C GLY A 205 37.57 7.94 -15.17
N ARG A 206 38.10 7.62 -13.98
CA ARG A 206 38.10 8.56 -12.84
C ARG A 206 38.92 9.80 -13.23
N ARG A 207 38.30 10.97 -13.22
CA ARG A 207 39.01 12.26 -13.18
C ARG A 207 39.05 12.77 -11.74
N PRO A 208 40.19 13.35 -11.29
CA PRO A 208 40.37 13.80 -9.92
C PRO A 208 39.62 15.12 -9.64
N LEU A 209 39.08 15.21 -8.43
CA LEU A 209 38.52 16.44 -7.84
C LEU A 209 39.67 17.42 -7.55
N PRO A 210 39.58 18.70 -7.94
CA PRO A 210 40.44 19.74 -7.37
C PRO A 210 39.97 20.15 -5.97
N ALA A 211 40.98 20.50 -5.18
CA ALA A 211 40.96 20.75 -3.76
C ALA A 211 40.20 22.01 -3.33
N ALA A 212 39.92 22.01 -2.02
CA ALA A 212 39.37 23.10 -1.22
C ALA A 212 40.11 24.43 -1.41
N GLY A 213 39.34 25.52 -1.42
CA GLY A 213 39.84 26.89 -1.43
C GLY A 213 38.82 27.89 -0.89
N ALA A 214 39.05 28.30 0.35
CA ALA A 214 38.90 29.65 0.90
C ALA A 214 37.55 30.41 0.87
N SER A 215 37.09 30.64 2.11
CA SER A 215 36.73 31.93 2.72
C SER A 215 35.27 32.43 2.72
N PRO A 216 34.79 32.93 3.90
CA PRO A 216 33.44 33.46 4.09
C PRO A 216 33.40 34.97 3.78
N ALA A 217 32.40 35.40 3.02
CA ALA A 217 32.07 36.81 2.86
C ALA A 217 30.84 37.16 3.72
N GLN A 218 31.08 38.06 4.68
CA GLN A 218 30.11 38.84 5.42
C GLN A 218 29.24 39.70 4.49
N LEU A 219 27.91 39.60 4.60
CA LEU A 219 26.92 40.64 4.26
C LEU A 219 25.65 40.24 5.03
N GLY A 220 24.93 41.05 5.79
CA GLY A 220 25.03 42.44 6.17
C GLY A 220 23.90 42.65 7.19
N SER A 221 24.21 43.30 8.30
CA SER A 221 23.26 43.65 9.35
C SER A 221 22.18 44.59 8.81
N VAL A 222 20.92 44.20 8.90
CA VAL A 222 19.79 45.12 8.76
C VAL A 222 19.39 45.65 10.13
N THR A 223 19.43 46.96 10.19
CA THR A 223 19.23 47.85 11.32
C THR A 223 17.79 47.83 11.83
N ALA A 224 17.67 48.07 13.13
CA ALA A 224 16.46 48.26 13.89
C ALA A 224 15.53 49.37 13.36
N VAL A 225 14.24 49.22 13.63
CA VAL A 225 13.21 50.27 13.56
C VAL A 225 12.49 50.32 14.92
N PRO A 226 12.19 51.52 15.46
CA PRO A 226 12.08 51.72 16.91
C PRO A 226 10.69 51.48 17.50
N ALA A 227 10.71 51.29 18.82
CA ALA A 227 9.57 51.30 19.71
C ALA A 227 9.04 52.71 20.00
N ALA A 228 7.73 52.89 19.89
CA ALA A 228 6.90 53.92 20.53
C ALA A 228 5.43 53.47 20.33
N GLY A 229 4.49 53.49 21.27
CA GLY A 229 4.45 53.85 22.68
C GLY A 229 3.11 53.35 23.25
N LYS A 230 3.02 53.21 24.57
CA LYS A 230 1.75 53.09 25.30
C LYS A 230 1.15 54.49 25.48
N PRO A 231 -0.19 54.63 25.54
CA PRO A 231 -0.79 54.79 26.87
C PRO A 231 -2.19 54.17 27.02
N GLY A 232 -2.64 54.05 28.27
CA GLY A 232 -4.06 54.21 28.57
C GLY A 232 -4.79 52.99 29.11
N SER A 233 -4.64 52.77 30.41
CA SER A 233 -5.57 52.04 31.28
C SER A 233 -6.97 52.65 31.31
N ALA A 234 -8.01 51.84 31.15
CA ALA A 234 -9.34 52.10 31.71
C ALA A 234 -10.05 50.78 32.04
N ALA A 235 -10.38 50.64 33.32
CA ALA A 235 -11.12 49.55 33.91
C ALA A 235 -12.55 49.47 33.35
N ARG A 236 -13.10 48.25 33.26
CA ARG A 236 -14.49 47.98 33.65
C ARG A 236 -14.68 46.53 34.06
N GLN A 237 -15.44 46.41 35.14
CA GLN A 237 -15.70 45.25 35.95
C GLN A 237 -16.63 44.23 35.27
N ALA A 238 -16.43 42.98 35.69
CA ALA A 238 -17.43 41.97 36.06
C ALA A 238 -18.70 41.78 35.19
N ALA A 239 -18.84 40.56 34.67
CA ALA A 239 -20.09 39.81 34.82
C ALA A 239 -19.81 38.30 34.84
N LYS A 240 -20.26 37.66 35.91
CA LYS A 240 -20.43 36.21 36.07
C LYS A 240 -21.54 35.71 35.13
N GLY A 241 -21.38 34.48 34.63
CA GLY A 241 -22.42 33.68 33.98
C GLY A 241 -21.72 32.64 33.10
N GLY A 242 -21.58 31.38 33.50
CA GLY A 242 -22.69 30.46 33.72
C GLY A 242 -23.08 29.87 32.36
N GLY A 243 -22.63 28.65 32.04
CA GLY A 243 -23.02 28.01 30.79
C GLY A 243 -22.19 26.79 30.40
N ALA A 244 -22.48 25.66 31.01
CA ALA A 244 -22.13 24.35 30.48
C ALA A 244 -22.64 24.22 29.03
N ARG A 245 -21.74 23.97 28.07
CA ARG A 245 -22.11 23.38 26.77
C ARG A 245 -21.24 22.16 26.49
N LYS A 246 -21.85 21.05 26.87
CA LYS A 246 -21.58 19.67 26.53
C LYS A 246 -21.50 19.48 25.01
N ALA A 247 -20.67 18.52 24.65
CA ALA A 247 -20.46 17.95 23.32
C ALA A 247 -21.73 17.82 22.45
N ALA A 248 -21.55 18.03 21.14
CA ALA A 248 -22.13 17.26 20.03
C ALA A 248 -22.23 18.13 18.77
N ARG A 249 -21.22 18.06 17.89
CA ARG A 249 -21.37 18.35 16.45
C ARG A 249 -20.41 17.48 15.68
N GLY A 250 -20.94 16.55 14.89
CA GLY A 250 -20.10 15.76 13.97
C GLY A 250 -20.62 14.40 13.53
N ALA A 251 -21.90 14.04 13.72
CA ALA A 251 -22.47 12.83 13.15
C ALA A 251 -23.90 13.09 12.70
N ALA A 252 -24.07 13.63 11.48
CA ALA A 252 -25.36 13.61 10.76
C ALA A 252 -25.23 14.21 9.36
N ARG A 253 -24.58 13.52 8.42
CA ARG A 253 -24.87 13.67 6.98
C ARG A 253 -24.57 12.36 6.24
N ARG A 254 -25.49 11.39 6.33
CA ARG A 254 -25.78 10.39 5.30
C ARG A 254 -26.97 9.52 5.73
N ALA A 255 -28.17 9.96 5.40
CA ALA A 255 -29.35 9.11 5.21
C ALA A 255 -30.52 9.99 4.72
N ALA A 256 -30.59 10.24 3.42
CA ALA A 256 -31.83 10.68 2.76
C ALA A 256 -31.66 10.68 1.23
N ARG A 257 -31.63 9.50 0.60
CA ARG A 257 -32.07 9.36 -0.79
C ARG A 257 -32.66 7.97 -1.01
N GLY A 258 -33.96 7.93 -1.33
CA GLY A 258 -34.47 6.94 -2.28
C GLY A 258 -35.34 5.81 -1.75
N ALA A 259 -36.40 6.08 -0.97
CA ALA A 259 -37.53 5.16 -0.86
C ALA A 259 -38.74 5.76 -1.59
N ALA A 260 -38.85 5.48 -2.89
CA ALA A 260 -40.05 5.76 -3.68
C ALA A 260 -40.34 4.59 -4.63
N ARG A 261 -41.17 3.67 -4.13
CA ARG A 261 -42.28 2.98 -4.79
C ARG A 261 -42.15 2.72 -6.30
N ARG A 262 -42.07 1.43 -6.66
CA ARG A 262 -42.90 0.87 -7.75
C ARG A 262 -43.53 -0.43 -7.28
N ALA A 263 -44.86 -0.40 -7.22
CA ALA A 263 -45.71 -1.57 -7.09
C ALA A 263 -45.65 -2.38 -8.41
N ALA A 264 -45.57 -3.69 -8.31
CA ALA A 264 -45.80 -4.61 -9.41
C ALA A 264 -47.01 -5.50 -9.05
N PRO A 265 -47.96 -5.70 -9.97
CA PRO A 265 -49.10 -6.58 -9.74
C PRO A 265 -48.70 -8.05 -9.93
N SER A 266 -49.29 -8.91 -9.10
CA SER A 266 -49.27 -10.36 -9.22
C SER A 266 -49.93 -10.79 -10.53
N GLY A 267 -49.17 -11.51 -11.37
CA GLY A 267 -49.63 -12.05 -12.65
C GLY A 267 -49.33 -13.54 -12.76
N SER A 268 -50.39 -14.28 -13.07
CA SER A 268 -50.56 -15.74 -13.19
C SER A 268 -49.48 -16.58 -13.87
N ALA A 269 -49.45 -17.82 -13.41
CA ALA A 269 -48.80 -19.01 -13.96
C ALA A 269 -48.90 -19.17 -15.49
N ARG A 270 -47.79 -19.60 -16.11
CA ARG A 270 -47.82 -20.27 -17.41
C ARG A 270 -46.74 -21.35 -17.52
N LYS A 271 -47.15 -22.46 -18.15
CA LYS A 271 -46.54 -23.79 -18.30
C LYS A 271 -45.12 -23.81 -18.90
N PRO A 272 -44.31 -24.86 -18.64
CA PRO A 272 -43.08 -25.12 -19.38
C PRO A 272 -43.38 -25.82 -20.72
N SER A 273 -43.00 -25.18 -21.83
CA SER A 273 -42.94 -25.79 -23.15
C SER A 273 -41.55 -26.37 -23.42
N ARG A 274 -41.53 -27.70 -23.50
CA ARG A 274 -40.50 -28.60 -24.02
C ARG A 274 -40.00 -28.16 -25.41
N ALA A 275 -38.69 -27.95 -25.57
CA ALA A 275 -38.03 -27.84 -26.87
C ALA A 275 -36.92 -28.90 -26.99
N LYS A 276 -37.16 -29.88 -27.88
CA LYS A 276 -36.17 -30.80 -28.45
C LYS A 276 -35.41 -30.08 -29.57
N ARG A 277 -34.10 -30.30 -29.68
CA ARG A 277 -33.30 -30.44 -30.92
C ARG A 277 -31.82 -30.58 -30.50
N SER A 278 -31.18 -31.74 -30.60
CA SER A 278 -30.73 -32.46 -31.81
C SER A 278 -29.78 -31.62 -32.67
N GLY A 279 -28.48 -31.82 -32.47
CA GLY A 279 -27.42 -31.26 -33.31
C GLY A 279 -26.13 -32.06 -33.12
N ALA A 280 -25.97 -33.13 -33.90
CA ALA A 280 -24.79 -33.97 -33.95
C ALA A 280 -23.66 -33.26 -34.72
N ALA A 281 -22.43 -33.35 -34.20
CA ALA A 281 -21.21 -32.91 -34.87
C ALA A 281 -20.49 -34.10 -35.52
N PRO A 282 -20.04 -34.01 -36.78
CA PRO A 282 -19.29 -35.08 -37.43
C PRO A 282 -17.80 -35.08 -37.02
N LYS A 283 -17.25 -36.29 -36.86
CA LYS A 283 -15.83 -36.56 -36.59
C LYS A 283 -14.97 -36.32 -37.84
N PRO A 284 -13.72 -35.83 -37.71
CA PRO A 284 -12.79 -35.73 -38.83
C PRO A 284 -12.20 -37.09 -39.24
N ALA A 285 -12.05 -37.27 -40.55
CA ALA A 285 -11.51 -38.45 -41.21
C ALA A 285 -10.00 -38.61 -40.97
N ARG A 286 -9.57 -39.85 -40.65
CA ARG A 286 -8.17 -40.27 -40.59
C ARG A 286 -7.61 -40.42 -42.01
N GLY A 287 -6.60 -39.62 -42.33
CA GLY A 287 -5.78 -39.77 -43.52
C GLY A 287 -4.92 -41.04 -43.47
N ARG A 288 -5.01 -41.84 -44.53
CA ARG A 288 -4.26 -43.07 -44.78
C ARG A 288 -2.93 -42.69 -45.43
N ARG A 289 -1.81 -42.86 -44.72
CA ARG A 289 -0.46 -42.77 -45.32
C ARG A 289 -0.20 -44.03 -46.13
N ARG A 290 0.14 -43.85 -47.41
CA ARG A 290 0.83 -44.83 -48.25
C ARG A 290 2.33 -44.69 -48.01
N ARG A 291 3.00 -45.78 -47.68
CA ARG A 291 4.31 -46.24 -48.21
C ARG A 291 4.55 -47.63 -47.65
#